data_AF-B4FY61-F1
#
_entry.id   AF-B4FY61-F1
#
_cell.length_a   1.000
_cell.length_b   1.000
_cell.length_c   1.000
_cell.angle_alpha   90.00
_cell.angle_beta   90.00
_cell.angle_gamma   90.00
#
_symmetry.space_group_name_H-M   'P 1'
#
loop_
_entity.id
_entity.type
_entity.pdbx_description
1 polymer ?
#
loop_
_entity_poly.entity_id
_entity_poly.type
_entity_poly.pdbx_seq_one_letter_code
_entity_poly.pdbx_strand_id
1 'polypeptide(L)'
;MEKVACHIVHWIFRRTGRHLFLTDDDEGLPPLLQRMVEDHDDLYFISALRAFRRRVVYANADCDHIVGWRTSSIRRNNELPELPVSSSDKYPHIVHEEHSEETDDDKWQDCMAECDMDVLEEKMVTGLGKVSWEKVDVSFHSSMTSFAAHSIIQVKYAFMNEGADVIQHIIDHFQL
;
A
#
# COMPACT_ATOMS: atom_id res chain seq x y z
N MET A 1 1.94 17.32 -7.44
CA MET A 1 1.36 16.04 -7.89
C MET A 1 -0.15 15.98 -7.64
N GLU A 2 -0.64 16.39 -6.46
CA GLU A 2 -2.08 16.38 -6.10
C GLU A 2 -3.03 17.04 -7.11
N LYS A 3 -2.69 18.21 -7.67
CA LYS A 3 -3.58 18.93 -8.60
C LYS A 3 -3.87 18.16 -9.89
N VAL A 4 -2.93 17.35 -10.38
CA VAL A 4 -3.11 16.54 -11.59
C VAL A 4 -3.76 15.20 -11.24
N ALA A 5 -3.42 14.61 -10.10
CA ALA A 5 -4.05 13.38 -9.60
C ALA A 5 -5.58 13.55 -9.49
N CYS A 6 -6.06 14.65 -8.89
CA CYS A 6 -7.50 14.96 -8.80
C CYS A 6 -8.24 14.96 -10.15
N HIS A 7 -7.58 15.26 -11.27
CA HIS A 7 -8.21 15.27 -12.59
C HIS A 7 -8.32 13.88 -13.23
N ILE A 8 -7.45 12.93 -12.86
CA ILE A 8 -7.43 11.56 -13.43
C ILE A 8 -8.10 10.56 -12.49
N VAL A 9 -8.34 10.95 -11.23
CA VAL A 9 -8.93 10.12 -10.18
C VAL A 9 -10.26 9.49 -10.53
N HIS A 10 -11.12 10.14 -11.31
CA HIS A 10 -12.39 9.52 -11.73
C HIS A 10 -12.21 8.38 -12.77
N TRP A 11 -11.09 8.37 -13.51
CA TRP A 11 -10.74 7.28 -14.44
C TRP A 11 -10.13 6.07 -13.70
N ILE A 12 -9.41 6.34 -12.62
CA ILE A 12 -8.77 5.30 -11.80
C ILE A 12 -9.74 4.79 -10.71
N PHE A 13 -10.56 5.67 -10.16
CA PHE A 13 -11.49 5.38 -9.06
C PHE A 13 -12.91 5.75 -9.49
N ARG A 14 -13.87 4.85 -9.29
CA ARG A 14 -15.30 5.12 -9.59
C ARG A 14 -15.94 6.21 -8.69
N ARG A 15 -15.15 6.92 -7.88
CA ARG A 15 -15.56 7.89 -6.84
C ARG A 15 -14.59 9.08 -6.80
N THR A 16 -14.82 10.01 -5.87
CA THR A 16 -14.11 11.29 -5.68
C THR A 16 -12.62 11.16 -5.34
N GLY A 17 -12.17 10.01 -4.85
CA GLY A 17 -10.79 9.80 -4.37
C GLY A 17 -10.46 10.49 -3.04
N ARG A 18 -11.42 11.12 -2.36
CA ARG A 18 -11.17 11.88 -1.12
C ARG A 18 -10.41 11.07 -0.07
N HIS A 19 -10.81 9.82 0.17
CA HIS A 19 -10.13 8.93 1.13
C HIS A 19 -8.68 8.64 0.75
N LEU A 20 -8.38 8.51 -0.55
CA LEU A 20 -7.03 8.18 -1.01
C LEU A 20 -6.06 9.35 -0.80
N PHE A 21 -6.53 10.58 -1.03
CA PHE A 21 -5.75 11.78 -0.79
C PHE A 21 -5.92 12.35 0.62
N LEU A 22 -6.60 11.63 1.51
CA LEU A 22 -6.79 12.06 2.90
C LEU A 22 -7.47 13.44 3.02
N THR A 23 -8.41 13.72 2.11
CA THR A 23 -9.20 14.97 2.06
C THR A 23 -10.65 14.76 2.48
N ASP A 24 -10.90 13.68 3.22
CA ASP A 24 -12.16 13.26 3.80
C ASP A 24 -12.28 13.62 5.29
N ASP A 25 -11.78 14.80 5.63
CA ASP A 25 -12.03 15.41 6.93
C ASP A 25 -13.54 15.69 7.08
N ASP A 26 -14.19 14.87 7.90
CA ASP A 26 -15.61 15.01 8.20
C ASP A 26 -15.77 15.56 9.63
N GLU A 27 -16.50 16.67 9.77
CA GLU A 27 -16.89 17.25 11.08
C GLU A 27 -15.72 17.55 12.04
N GLY A 28 -14.53 17.87 11.49
CA GLY A 28 -13.33 18.16 12.26
C GLY A 28 -12.54 16.94 12.74
N LEU A 29 -12.92 15.74 12.30
CA LEU A 29 -12.17 14.51 12.56
C LEU A 29 -11.02 14.34 11.54
N PRO A 30 -9.92 13.67 11.93
CA PRO A 30 -8.87 13.30 10.99
C PRO A 30 -9.40 12.37 9.88
N PRO A 31 -8.72 12.32 8.71
CA PRO A 31 -9.05 11.43 7.60
C PRO A 31 -9.27 9.98 8.03
N LEU A 32 -10.22 9.27 7.40
CA LEU A 32 -10.62 7.93 7.85
C LEU A 32 -9.43 6.96 7.87
N LEU A 33 -8.59 6.96 6.84
CA LEU A 33 -7.43 6.06 6.78
C LEU A 33 -6.43 6.32 7.91
N GLN A 34 -6.27 7.57 8.36
CA GLN A 34 -5.45 7.88 9.53
C GLN A 34 -6.08 7.30 10.80
N ARG A 35 -7.41 7.32 10.93
CA ARG A 35 -8.11 6.78 12.11
C ARG A 35 -8.07 5.25 12.16
N MET A 36 -7.94 4.58 11.02
CA MET A 36 -7.92 3.11 10.92
C MET A 36 -6.61 2.47 11.39
N VAL A 37 -5.59 3.27 11.71
CA VAL A 37 -4.26 2.77 12.12
C VAL A 37 -4.15 2.57 13.63
N GLU A 38 -5.24 2.84 14.37
CA GLU A 38 -5.38 2.66 15.81
C GLU A 38 -6.80 2.20 16.16
N ASP A 39 -6.97 1.62 17.34
CA ASP A 39 -8.31 1.37 17.90
C ASP A 39 -8.77 2.62 18.68
N HIS A 40 -10.01 3.05 18.49
CA HIS A 40 -10.57 4.25 19.13
C HIS A 40 -12.05 4.06 19.49
N ASP A 41 -12.42 4.37 20.73
CA ASP A 41 -13.77 4.16 21.29
C ASP A 41 -14.30 2.72 21.05
N ASP A 42 -15.32 2.59 20.19
CA ASP A 42 -15.97 1.35 19.78
C ASP A 42 -15.48 0.84 18.40
N LEU A 43 -14.46 1.49 17.83
CA LEU A 43 -13.85 1.13 16.55
C LEU A 43 -12.54 0.38 16.77
N TYR A 44 -12.57 -0.92 16.50
CA TYR A 44 -11.47 -1.87 16.74
C TYR A 44 -10.73 -2.23 15.46
N PHE A 45 -10.17 -1.26 14.73
CA PHE A 45 -9.55 -1.50 13.41
C PHE A 45 -8.29 -2.39 13.47
N ILE A 46 -7.32 -2.06 14.33
CA ILE A 46 -6.09 -2.84 14.48
C ILE A 46 -6.40 -4.17 15.15
N SER A 47 -7.27 -4.17 16.16
CA SER A 47 -7.74 -5.41 16.78
C SER A 47 -8.43 -6.34 15.78
N ALA A 48 -9.24 -5.81 14.85
CA ALA A 48 -9.83 -6.59 13.77
C ALA A 48 -8.78 -7.12 12.78
N LEU A 49 -7.77 -6.31 12.43
CA LEU A 49 -6.64 -6.77 11.61
C LEU A 49 -5.87 -7.92 12.28
N ARG A 50 -5.66 -7.87 13.60
CA ARG A 50 -5.04 -8.95 14.38
C ARG A 50 -5.82 -10.26 14.34
N ALA A 51 -7.14 -10.20 14.19
CA ALA A 51 -7.99 -11.39 14.11
C ALA A 51 -7.75 -12.23 12.83
N PHE A 52 -7.19 -11.62 11.77
CA PHE A 52 -6.77 -12.37 10.59
C PHE A 52 -5.53 -13.21 10.91
N ARG A 53 -5.57 -14.50 10.56
CA ARG A 53 -4.43 -15.41 10.74
C ARG A 53 -3.23 -15.05 9.88
N ARG A 54 -3.50 -14.45 8.73
CA ARG A 54 -2.51 -14.09 7.73
C ARG A 54 -2.90 -12.76 7.10
N ARG A 55 -1.90 -11.90 6.93
CA ARG A 55 -2.04 -10.55 6.36
C ARG A 55 -0.95 -10.39 5.31
N VAL A 56 -1.35 -10.09 4.08
CA VAL A 56 -0.44 -9.96 2.95
C VAL A 56 -0.73 -8.64 2.24
N VAL A 57 0.32 -7.88 1.92
CA VAL A 57 0.22 -6.67 1.08
C VAL A 57 1.02 -6.86 -0.20
N TYR A 58 0.46 -6.36 -1.29
CA TYR A 58 1.08 -6.31 -2.61
C TYR A 58 1.27 -4.85 -2.98
N ALA A 59 2.52 -4.46 -3.26
CA ALA A 59 2.88 -3.08 -3.53
C ALA A 59 3.61 -2.98 -4.87
N ASN A 60 3.25 -1.98 -5.69
CA ASN A 60 4.07 -1.61 -6.84
C ASN A 60 5.33 -0.92 -6.32
N ALA A 61 6.48 -1.50 -6.65
CA ALA A 61 7.78 -0.97 -6.27
C ALA A 61 8.24 0.16 -7.21
N ASP A 62 7.72 0.18 -8.43
CA ASP A 62 8.00 1.20 -9.43
C ASP A 62 6.76 1.54 -10.28
N CYS A 63 6.85 2.67 -10.98
CA CYS A 63 5.88 3.15 -11.96
C CYS A 63 4.43 3.38 -11.47
N ASP A 64 4.14 3.21 -10.17
CA ASP A 64 2.90 3.67 -9.54
C ASP A 64 3.06 5.13 -9.08
N HIS A 65 2.43 6.05 -9.82
CA HIS A 65 2.45 7.47 -9.51
C HIS A 65 1.26 7.92 -8.65
N ILE A 66 0.39 6.98 -8.27
CA ILE A 66 -0.85 7.24 -7.55
C ILE A 66 -0.64 7.05 -6.06
N VAL A 67 0.06 5.97 -5.69
CA VAL A 67 0.38 5.63 -4.30
C VAL A 67 1.88 5.40 -4.20
N GLY A 68 2.51 5.99 -3.18
CA GLY A 68 3.94 5.80 -2.92
C GLY A 68 4.25 4.36 -2.52
N TRP A 69 5.43 3.87 -2.93
CA TRP A 69 5.89 2.52 -2.56
C TRP A 69 6.01 2.34 -1.05
N ARG A 70 6.48 3.38 -0.35
CA ARG A 70 6.57 3.45 1.12
C ARG A 70 5.24 3.11 1.82
N THR A 71 4.16 3.79 1.46
CA THR A 71 2.86 3.60 2.13
C THR A 71 2.18 2.31 1.69
N SER A 72 2.25 1.97 0.40
CA SER A 72 1.65 0.74 -0.13
C SER A 72 2.35 -0.54 0.38
N SER A 73 3.65 -0.47 0.66
CA SER A 73 4.41 -1.61 1.20
C SER A 73 4.53 -1.62 2.72
N ILE A 74 4.01 -0.60 3.41
CA ILE A 74 4.11 -0.44 4.87
C ILE A 74 5.59 -0.48 5.29
N ARG A 75 6.42 0.38 4.68
CA ARG A 75 7.85 0.50 4.96
C ARG A 75 8.27 1.96 5.01
N ARG A 76 9.26 2.27 5.86
CA ARG A 76 9.98 3.56 5.81
C ARG A 76 10.93 3.58 4.61
N ASN A 77 11.34 4.75 4.16
CA ASN A 77 12.25 4.89 3.01
C ASN A 77 13.59 4.16 3.20
N ASN A 78 14.09 4.09 4.43
CA ASN A 78 15.33 3.38 4.78
C ASN A 78 15.15 1.86 4.93
N GLU A 79 13.91 1.36 4.87
CA GLU A 79 13.56 -0.06 4.95
C GLU A 79 13.22 -0.65 3.56
N LEU A 80 13.16 0.19 2.52
CA LEU A 80 12.86 -0.27 1.17
C LEU A 80 14.03 -1.11 0.63
N PRO A 81 13.77 -2.31 0.09
CA PRO A 81 14.80 -3.16 -0.47
C PRO A 81 15.36 -2.57 -1.77
N GLU A 82 16.60 -2.88 -2.11
CA GLU A 82 17.07 -2.68 -3.49
C GLU A 82 16.37 -3.72 -4.39
N LEU A 83 15.63 -3.25 -5.40
CA LEU A 83 14.83 -4.13 -6.25
C LEU A 83 15.72 -4.98 -7.16
N PRO A 84 15.72 -6.32 -7.01
CA PRO A 84 16.40 -7.20 -7.95
C PRO A 84 15.53 -7.43 -9.20
N VAL A 85 16.13 -7.97 -10.25
CA VAL A 85 15.37 -8.56 -11.35
C VAL A 85 14.63 -9.79 -10.80
N SER A 86 13.35 -9.97 -11.18
CA SER A 86 12.58 -11.13 -10.76
C SER A 86 13.36 -12.42 -11.04
N SER A 87 13.38 -13.30 -10.05
CA SER A 87 14.06 -14.60 -10.13
C SER A 87 13.09 -15.74 -10.47
N SER A 88 11.80 -15.45 -10.59
CA SER A 88 10.74 -16.44 -10.81
C SER A 88 10.32 -16.50 -12.27
N ASP A 89 10.52 -17.65 -12.92
CA ASP A 89 9.98 -17.91 -14.25
C ASP A 89 8.45 -17.96 -14.25
N LYS A 90 7.84 -18.28 -13.10
CA LYS A 90 6.39 -18.43 -12.95
C LYS A 90 5.68 -17.09 -12.71
N TYR A 91 6.32 -16.20 -11.96
CA TYR A 91 5.78 -14.89 -11.58
C TYR A 91 6.81 -13.79 -11.86
N PRO A 92 7.02 -13.44 -13.14
CA PRO A 92 8.09 -12.52 -13.55
C PRO A 92 7.93 -11.10 -13.01
N HIS A 93 6.76 -10.70 -12.52
CA HIS A 93 6.57 -9.36 -11.93
C HIS A 93 6.74 -9.34 -10.41
N ILE A 94 6.86 -10.50 -9.75
CA ILE A 94 7.17 -10.59 -8.32
C ILE A 94 8.69 -10.45 -8.17
N VAL A 95 9.13 -9.39 -7.50
CA VAL A 95 10.56 -9.03 -7.42
C VAL A 95 11.15 -9.18 -6.03
N HIS A 96 10.35 -9.00 -4.98
CA HIS A 96 10.80 -9.21 -3.60
C HIS A 96 9.64 -9.69 -2.73
N GLU A 97 9.95 -10.58 -1.80
CA GLU A 97 9.01 -11.11 -0.82
C GLU A 97 9.69 -11.17 0.54
N GLU A 98 8.99 -10.72 1.58
CA GLU A 98 9.48 -10.81 2.94
C GLU A 98 8.34 -10.92 3.96
N HIS A 99 8.70 -11.33 5.18
CA HIS A 99 7.83 -11.31 6.34
C HIS A 99 8.34 -10.28 7.34
N SER A 100 7.48 -9.36 7.76
CA SER A 100 7.76 -8.44 8.86
C SER A 100 6.99 -8.87 10.11
N GLU A 101 7.72 -8.95 11.23
CA GLU A 101 7.15 -9.19 12.56
C GLU A 101 6.45 -7.94 13.10
N GLU A 102 5.65 -8.12 14.15
CA GLU A 102 4.98 -7.02 14.85
C GLU A 102 6.02 -6.12 15.54
N THR A 103 5.87 -4.81 15.37
CA THR A 103 6.73 -3.82 16.03
C THR A 103 6.00 -3.16 17.20
N ASP A 104 6.55 -3.28 18.41
CA ASP A 104 6.07 -2.63 19.64
C ASP A 104 6.73 -1.25 19.87
N ASP A 105 6.93 -0.48 18.80
CA ASP A 105 7.53 0.85 18.90
C ASP A 105 6.50 1.88 19.39
N ASP A 106 6.20 1.82 20.69
CA ASP A 106 5.48 2.86 21.45
C ASP A 106 6.32 4.14 21.65
N LYS A 107 7.54 4.19 21.09
CA LYS A 107 8.57 5.16 21.49
C LYS A 107 8.66 6.43 20.67
N TRP A 108 7.90 6.61 19.60
CA TRP A 108 8.02 7.83 18.80
C TRP A 108 6.92 8.84 19.10
N GLN A 109 7.17 9.58 20.16
CA GLN A 109 6.56 10.86 20.40
C GLN A 109 7.65 11.92 20.30
N ASP A 110 7.46 12.86 19.38
CA ASP A 110 8.11 14.17 19.27
C ASP A 110 9.29 14.32 18.27
N CYS A 111 8.95 14.74 17.05
CA CYS A 111 9.76 15.70 16.28
C CYS A 111 8.87 16.42 15.25
N MET A 112 8.24 17.51 15.69
CA MET A 112 7.53 18.46 14.84
C MET A 112 8.52 19.26 13.98
N ALA A 113 8.52 19.06 12.64
CA ALA A 113 8.80 20.10 11.62
C ALA A 113 8.83 19.58 10.16
N GLU A 114 7.99 18.63 9.74
CA GLU A 114 7.85 18.25 8.32
C GLU A 114 6.38 18.20 7.88
N CYS A 115 6.14 18.31 6.57
CA CYS A 115 4.83 18.49 5.94
C CYS A 115 3.74 17.56 6.53
N ASP A 116 2.50 18.05 6.59
CA ASP A 116 1.34 17.31 7.11
C ASP A 116 1.24 15.89 6.51
N MET A 117 1.53 15.76 5.21
CA MET A 117 1.53 14.46 4.51
C MET A 117 2.60 13.49 5.02
N ASP A 118 3.84 13.93 5.24
CA ASP A 118 4.90 13.03 5.72
C ASP A 118 4.54 12.51 7.11
N VAL A 119 4.02 13.37 7.98
CA VAL A 119 3.54 12.99 9.32
C VAL A 119 2.38 11.99 9.25
N LEU A 120 1.47 12.15 8.29
CA LEU A 120 0.36 11.22 8.08
C LEU A 120 0.84 9.86 7.58
N GLU A 121 1.71 9.82 6.58
CA GLU A 121 2.30 8.58 6.07
C GLU A 121 3.08 7.84 7.17
N GLU A 122 3.82 8.57 8.00
CA GLU A 122 4.52 8.01 9.16
C GLU A 122 3.57 7.36 10.17
N LYS A 123 2.46 8.03 10.49
CA LYS A 123 1.41 7.46 11.37
C LYS A 123 0.83 6.19 10.78
N MET A 124 0.62 6.14 9.46
CA MET A 124 0.12 4.95 8.78
C MET A 124 1.10 3.79 8.84
N VAL A 125 2.36 4.01 8.46
CA VAL A 125 3.39 2.98 8.50
C VAL A 125 3.59 2.46 9.93
N THR A 126 3.60 3.36 10.92
CA THR A 126 3.77 3.00 12.33
C THR A 126 2.57 2.21 12.86
N GLY A 127 1.34 2.69 12.65
CA GLY A 127 0.14 2.04 13.18
C GLY A 127 -0.14 0.69 12.52
N LEU A 128 0.06 0.58 11.19
CA LEU A 128 -0.06 -0.69 10.49
C LEU A 128 1.09 -1.65 10.81
N GLY A 129 2.27 -1.15 11.19
CA GLY A 129 3.40 -1.97 11.64
C GLY A 129 3.20 -2.67 12.99
N LYS A 130 2.14 -2.35 13.73
CA LYS A 130 1.77 -3.01 15.01
C LYS A 130 1.22 -4.44 14.83
N VAL A 131 1.13 -4.92 13.59
CA VAL A 131 0.73 -6.28 13.23
C VAL A 131 1.67 -6.82 12.16
N SER A 132 1.79 -8.14 12.09
CA SER A 132 2.71 -8.78 11.13
C SER A 132 2.15 -8.76 9.72
N TRP A 133 3.05 -8.70 8.74
CA TRP A 133 2.71 -8.67 7.31
C TRP A 133 3.65 -9.55 6.51
N GLU A 134 3.08 -10.28 5.56
CA GLU A 134 3.82 -10.72 4.38
C GLU A 134 3.76 -9.59 3.35
N LYS A 135 4.91 -9.17 2.85
CA LYS A 135 5.04 -8.05 1.93
C LYS A 135 5.59 -8.55 0.61
N VAL A 136 4.84 -8.29 -0.46
CA VAL A 136 5.18 -8.71 -1.82
C VAL A 136 5.32 -7.47 -2.69
N ASP A 137 6.53 -7.26 -3.18
CA ASP A 137 6.85 -6.15 -4.08
C ASP A 137 6.75 -6.62 -5.53
N VAL A 138 6.03 -5.81 -6.32
CA VAL A 138 5.70 -6.05 -7.71
C VAL A 138 6.36 -4.97 -8.56
N SER A 139 6.97 -5.36 -9.68
CA SER A 139 7.54 -4.41 -10.63
C SER A 139 7.06 -4.67 -12.05
N PHE A 140 6.73 -3.59 -12.75
CA PHE A 140 6.37 -3.61 -14.18
C PHE A 140 7.40 -2.85 -15.03
N HIS A 141 8.61 -2.62 -14.51
CA HIS A 141 9.63 -1.78 -15.14
C HIS A 141 9.92 -2.12 -16.61
N SER A 142 9.90 -3.41 -16.93
CA SER A 142 10.16 -3.95 -18.27
C SER A 142 8.99 -3.79 -19.25
N SER A 143 7.83 -3.35 -18.78
CA SER A 143 6.63 -3.20 -19.59
C SER A 143 6.54 -1.85 -20.29
N MET A 144 6.00 -1.86 -21.51
CA MET A 144 5.63 -0.67 -22.28
C MET A 144 4.45 0.10 -21.67
N THR A 145 3.66 -0.53 -20.79
CA THR A 145 2.49 0.08 -20.14
C THR A 145 2.70 0.38 -18.66
N SER A 146 3.96 0.34 -18.19
CA SER A 146 4.35 0.54 -16.80
C SER A 146 3.76 1.80 -16.15
N PHE A 147 3.52 2.87 -16.91
CA PHE A 147 2.84 4.09 -16.44
C PHE A 147 1.44 3.85 -15.84
N ALA A 148 0.83 2.69 -16.09
CA ALA A 148 -0.45 2.24 -15.58
C ALA A 148 -0.33 1.13 -14.52
N ALA A 149 0.84 0.96 -13.88
CA ALA A 149 1.13 -0.09 -12.89
C ALA A 149 0.01 -0.29 -11.86
N HIS A 150 -0.56 0.81 -11.36
CA HIS A 150 -1.68 0.77 -10.41
C HIS A 150 -2.93 0.02 -10.93
N SER A 151 -3.23 0.14 -12.22
CA SER A 151 -4.35 -0.60 -12.83
C SER A 151 -3.95 -2.00 -13.28
N ILE A 152 -2.67 -2.20 -13.61
CA ILE A 152 -2.12 -3.47 -14.08
C ILE A 152 -2.04 -4.50 -12.95
N ILE A 153 -1.53 -4.11 -11.76
CA ILE A 153 -1.46 -5.00 -10.59
C ILE A 153 -2.82 -5.58 -10.20
N GLN A 154 -3.91 -4.85 -10.49
CA GLN A 154 -5.29 -5.26 -10.23
C GLN A 154 -5.96 -5.97 -11.41
N VAL A 155 -5.31 -6.05 -12.58
CA VAL A 155 -5.91 -6.56 -13.83
C VAL A 155 -7.28 -5.88 -14.08
N LYS A 156 -7.34 -4.55 -13.88
CA LYS A 156 -8.60 -3.81 -13.76
C LYS A 156 -9.46 -3.87 -15.02
N TYR A 157 -8.83 -3.95 -16.19
CA TYR A 157 -9.49 -4.01 -17.49
C TYR A 157 -9.07 -5.28 -18.24
N ALA A 158 -10.00 -5.86 -19.01
CA ALA A 158 -9.79 -7.13 -19.71
C ALA A 158 -8.62 -7.14 -20.72
N PHE A 159 -8.13 -5.97 -21.13
CA PHE A 159 -6.97 -5.86 -22.02
C PHE A 159 -5.63 -5.74 -21.27
N MET A 160 -5.65 -5.58 -19.94
CA MET A 160 -4.45 -5.47 -19.09
C MET A 160 -4.12 -6.81 -18.46
N ASN A 161 -3.58 -7.75 -19.25
CA ASN A 161 -3.24 -9.10 -18.75
C ASN A 161 -1.84 -9.20 -18.15
N GLU A 162 -1.07 -8.11 -18.14
CA GLU A 162 0.33 -8.14 -17.69
C GLU A 162 0.46 -8.47 -16.20
N GLY A 163 -0.48 -8.04 -15.35
CA GLY A 163 -0.50 -8.41 -13.93
C GLY A 163 -1.14 -9.78 -13.64
N ALA A 164 -1.42 -10.60 -14.65
CA ALA A 164 -2.10 -11.89 -14.45
C ALA A 164 -1.28 -12.87 -13.60
N ASP A 165 0.05 -12.82 -13.70
CA ASP A 165 0.94 -13.61 -12.86
C ASP A 165 0.91 -13.18 -11.39
N VAL A 166 0.73 -11.88 -11.10
CA VAL A 166 0.51 -11.37 -9.74
C VAL A 166 -0.80 -11.92 -9.17
N ILE A 167 -1.89 -11.93 -9.96
CA ILE A 167 -3.15 -12.55 -9.54
C ILE A 167 -2.99 -14.05 -9.33
N GLN A 168 -2.24 -14.73 -10.22
CA GLN A 168 -1.94 -16.15 -10.05
C GLN A 168 -1.13 -16.40 -8.78
N HIS A 169 -0.18 -15.53 -8.45
CA HIS A 169 0.59 -15.58 -7.20
C HIS A 169 -0.34 -15.49 -5.98
N ILE A 170 -1.29 -14.56 -5.99
CA ILE A 170 -2.30 -14.42 -4.93
C ILE A 170 -3.12 -15.71 -4.79
N ILE A 171 -3.60 -16.28 -5.90
CA ILE A 171 -4.43 -17.49 -5.91
C ILE A 171 -3.65 -18.69 -5.39
N ASP A 172 -2.43 -18.90 -5.89
CA ASP A 172 -1.61 -20.07 -5.55
C ASP A 172 -1.16 -20.05 -4.09
N HIS A 173 -1.04 -18.86 -3.51
CA HIS A 173 -0.77 -18.69 -2.09
C HIS A 173 -2.03 -18.46 -1.27
N PHE A 174 -3.24 -18.46 -1.83
CA PHE A 174 -4.45 -18.22 -1.06
C PHE A 174 -4.72 -19.41 -0.11
N GLN A 175 -4.66 -19.16 1.20
CA GLN A 175 -4.94 -20.17 2.22
C GLN A 175 -6.34 -19.90 2.80
N LEU A 176 -7.19 -20.93 2.84
CA LEU A 176 -8.54 -20.90 3.45
C LEU A 176 -8.48 -21.02 4.98
#